data_AF-A0A0L9VQX5-F1
#
_entry.id   AF-A0A0L9VQX5-F1
#
_cell.length_a   1.000
_cell.length_b   1.000
_cell.length_c   1.000
_cell.angle_alpha   90.00
_cell.angle_beta   90.00
_cell.angle_gamma   90.00
#
_symmetry.space_group_name_H-M   'P 1'
#
loop_
_entity.id
_entity.type
_entity.pdbx_description
1 polymer ?
#
loop_
_entity_poly.entity_id
_entity_poly.type
_entity_poly.pdbx_seq_one_letter_code
_entity_poly.pdbx_strand_id
1 'polypeptide(L)'
;MADQGLEGSQPVDLQKHPSGIVPTLQNIVSTVNLDCKLDLKTIALQARNAEYNPKASFVYLYHVLYFGNSFVFIWIRERFAAVIMRIREPKTTALIFASGKMVCTGAKSEQQSKLAARKYARIIQKLGFPAKFKDFKIQNIVGSCDVKFPIRLEGLAYSHGAFSSVSILTFGETLYRLDA
;
A
#
# COMPACT_ATOMS: atom_id res chain seq x y z
N MET A 1 -13.60 6.39 34.72
CA MET A 1 -12.79 5.19 35.04
C MET A 1 -13.15 4.09 34.07
N ALA A 2 -12.24 3.80 33.14
CA ALA A 2 -12.11 2.54 32.42
C ALA A 2 -10.77 2.63 31.67
N ASP A 3 -9.70 2.52 32.46
CA ASP A 3 -8.38 2.17 31.95
C ASP A 3 -8.45 0.69 31.54
N GLN A 4 -8.31 0.42 30.24
CA GLN A 4 -8.30 -0.93 29.69
C GLN A 4 -7.02 -1.11 28.86
N GLY A 5 -6.12 -1.92 29.41
CA GLY A 5 -5.31 -2.85 28.64
C GLY A 5 -3.87 -2.44 28.40
N LEU A 6 -3.01 -2.70 29.40
CA LEU A 6 -1.62 -3.08 29.18
C LEU A 6 -1.59 -4.32 28.26
N GLU A 7 -1.45 -4.13 26.96
CA GLU A 7 -0.95 -5.20 26.08
C GLU A 7 0.51 -5.44 26.46
N GLY A 8 0.76 -6.50 27.23
CA GLY A 8 2.09 -6.99 27.50
C GLY A 8 2.81 -7.23 26.17
N SER A 9 3.81 -6.41 25.86
CA SER A 9 4.65 -6.59 24.69
C SER A 9 5.26 -7.98 24.75
N GLN A 10 4.84 -8.87 23.85
CA GLN A 10 5.51 -10.16 23.71
C GLN A 10 7.01 -9.90 23.53
N PRO A 11 7.88 -10.69 24.18
CA PRO A 11 9.32 -10.49 24.07
C PRO A 11 9.72 -10.59 22.59
N VAL A 12 10.48 -9.59 22.13
CA VAL A 12 11.00 -9.58 20.76
C VAL A 12 11.94 -10.76 20.59
N ASP A 13 11.72 -11.57 19.55
CA ASP A 13 12.61 -12.66 19.19
C ASP A 13 13.94 -12.09 18.67
N LEU A 14 14.95 -12.06 19.54
CA LEU A 14 16.27 -11.51 19.23
C LEU A 14 17.04 -12.33 18.18
N GLN A 15 16.65 -13.59 17.92
CA GLN A 15 17.25 -14.36 16.82
C GLN A 15 16.81 -13.81 15.46
N LYS A 16 15.56 -13.34 15.35
CA LYS A 16 15.02 -12.72 14.13
C LYS A 16 15.28 -11.22 14.06
N HIS A 17 15.36 -10.56 15.22
CA HIS A 17 15.56 -9.12 15.34
C HIS A 17 16.73 -8.81 16.29
N PRO A 18 17.98 -8.96 15.83
CA PRO A 18 19.16 -8.71 16.68
C PRO A 18 19.23 -7.29 17.24
N SER A 19 18.65 -6.31 16.55
CA SER A 19 18.57 -4.92 17.02
C SER A 19 17.52 -4.69 18.12
N GLY A 20 16.67 -5.68 18.40
CA GLY A 20 15.49 -5.54 19.28
C GLY A 20 14.37 -4.67 18.68
N ILE A 21 14.54 -4.13 17.47
CA ILE A 21 13.56 -3.27 16.80
C ILE A 21 12.79 -4.08 15.77
N VAL A 22 11.47 -4.12 15.90
CA VAL A 22 10.58 -4.74 14.91
C VAL A 22 9.94 -3.65 14.05
N PRO A 23 10.24 -3.57 12.74
CA PRO A 23 9.56 -2.64 11.85
C PRO A 23 8.05 -2.89 11.81
N THR A 24 7.29 -1.81 11.78
CA THR A 24 5.83 -1.87 11.68
C THR A 24 5.40 -1.85 10.22
N LEU A 25 4.47 -2.73 9.84
CA LEU A 25 3.87 -2.71 8.51
C LEU A 25 2.86 -1.56 8.39
N GLN A 26 3.04 -0.75 7.36
CA GLN A 26 2.30 0.50 7.17
C GLN A 26 1.37 0.43 5.98
N ASN A 27 1.78 -0.29 4.93
CA ASN A 27 0.94 -0.51 3.77
C ASN A 27 1.35 -1.77 3.02
N ILE A 28 0.37 -2.44 2.44
CA ILE A 28 0.55 -3.55 1.52
C ILE A 28 -0.24 -3.28 0.25
N VAL A 29 0.46 -3.44 -0.87
CA VAL A 29 -0.11 -3.39 -2.20
C VAL A 29 -0.18 -4.81 -2.74
N SER A 30 -1.38 -5.25 -3.13
CA SER A 30 -1.59 -6.54 -3.77
C SER A 30 -2.32 -6.39 -5.09
N THR A 31 -2.18 -7.39 -5.95
CA THR A 31 -2.94 -7.53 -7.20
C THR A 31 -3.68 -8.83 -7.22
N VAL A 32 -4.78 -8.86 -7.95
CA VAL A 32 -5.53 -10.08 -8.26
C VAL A 32 -6.15 -9.96 -9.65
N ASN A 33 -6.35 -11.10 -10.31
CA ASN A 33 -7.04 -11.21 -11.58
C ASN A 33 -8.48 -11.72 -11.36
N LEU A 34 -9.45 -10.93 -11.82
CA LEU A 34 -10.87 -11.25 -11.76
C LEU A 34 -11.35 -12.15 -12.91
N ASP A 35 -10.47 -12.47 -13.87
CA ASP A 35 -10.71 -13.45 -14.96
C ASP A 35 -11.94 -13.15 -15.84
N CYS A 36 -12.34 -11.87 -15.94
CA CYS A 36 -13.43 -11.42 -16.80
C CYS A 36 -13.24 -9.95 -17.19
N LYS A 37 -13.81 -9.57 -18.35
CA LYS A 37 -13.91 -8.15 -18.75
C LYS A 37 -14.97 -7.46 -17.91
N LEU A 38 -14.71 -6.23 -17.53
CA LEU A 38 -15.57 -5.44 -16.65
C LEU A 38 -16.03 -4.17 -17.34
N ASP A 39 -17.33 -3.90 -17.30
CA ASP A 39 -17.87 -2.61 -17.68
C ASP A 39 -17.78 -1.64 -16.50
N LEU A 40 -16.76 -0.80 -16.56
CA LEU A 40 -16.46 0.18 -15.51
C LEU A 40 -17.57 1.19 -15.30
N LYS A 41 -18.33 1.56 -16.34
CA LYS A 41 -19.45 2.52 -16.21
C LYS A 41 -20.58 1.89 -15.41
N THR A 42 -20.94 0.65 -15.73
CA THR A 42 -21.98 -0.09 -15.00
C THR A 42 -21.60 -0.29 -13.54
N ILE A 43 -20.34 -0.67 -13.27
CA ILE A 43 -19.85 -0.81 -11.89
C ILE A 43 -19.94 0.52 -11.13
N ALA A 44 -19.53 1.63 -11.75
CA ALA A 44 -19.57 2.95 -11.14
C ALA A 44 -20.98 3.42 -10.81
N LEU A 45 -21.94 3.16 -11.70
CA LEU A 45 -23.33 3.57 -11.54
C LEU A 45 -24.05 2.76 -10.45
N GLN A 46 -23.73 1.46 -10.34
CA GLN A 46 -24.43 0.56 -9.43
C GLN A 46 -23.80 0.47 -8.03
N ALA A 47 -22.50 0.70 -7.91
CA ALA A 47 -21.81 0.61 -6.63
C ALA A 47 -21.83 1.94 -5.88
N ARG A 48 -22.58 1.99 -4.76
CA ARG A 48 -22.69 3.17 -3.87
C ARG A 48 -21.36 3.72 -3.33
N ASN A 49 -20.31 2.88 -3.29
CA ASN A 49 -18.98 3.23 -2.77
C ASN A 49 -17.91 3.21 -3.88
N ALA A 50 -18.31 3.44 -5.13
CA ALA A 50 -17.43 3.49 -6.28
C ALA A 50 -17.37 4.91 -6.85
N GLU A 51 -16.15 5.39 -7.07
CA GLU A 51 -15.86 6.60 -7.82
C GLU A 51 -15.27 6.19 -9.16
N TYR A 52 -15.83 6.73 -10.25
CA TYR A 52 -15.29 6.52 -11.59
C TYR A 52 -15.12 7.85 -12.27
N ASN A 53 -13.86 8.16 -12.60
CA ASN A 53 -13.53 9.29 -13.43
C ASN A 53 -12.66 8.78 -14.59
N PRO A 54 -13.23 8.56 -15.79
CA PRO A 54 -12.48 8.07 -16.95
C PRO A 54 -11.44 9.06 -17.46
N LYS A 55 -11.50 10.32 -17.00
CA LYS A 55 -10.53 11.38 -17.31
C LYS A 55 -9.50 11.56 -16.18
N ALA A 56 -9.65 10.87 -15.05
CA ALA A 56 -8.69 10.96 -13.96
C ALA A 56 -7.37 10.33 -14.37
N SER A 57 -6.29 11.05 -14.13
CA SER A 57 -4.95 10.48 -14.13
C SER A 57 -4.82 9.55 -12.93
N PHE A 58 -4.51 8.29 -13.18
CA PHE A 58 -4.21 7.31 -12.15
C PHE A 58 -2.72 7.29 -11.92
N VAL A 59 -2.36 6.68 -10.80
CA VAL A 59 -1.09 6.93 -10.18
C VAL A 59 -0.46 5.61 -9.88
N TYR A 60 0.70 5.41 -10.48
CA TYR A 60 1.63 4.42 -10.02
C TYR A 60 2.48 5.05 -8.91
N LEU A 61 2.63 4.30 -7.82
CA LEU A 61 3.57 4.66 -6.77
C LEU A 61 4.98 4.51 -7.34
N TYR A 62 5.54 5.60 -7.83
CA TYR A 62 6.94 5.65 -8.27
C TYR A 62 7.88 5.95 -7.09
N HIS A 63 7.38 6.69 -6.08
CA HIS A 63 8.16 7.07 -4.91
C HIS A 63 7.26 7.20 -3.68
N VAL A 64 7.57 6.48 -2.61
CA VAL A 64 7.08 6.82 -1.27
C VAL A 64 7.92 7.99 -0.81
N LEU A 65 7.29 9.13 -0.47
CA LEU A 65 7.92 10.14 0.36
C LEU A 65 7.36 10.05 1.76
N TYR A 66 8.23 10.21 2.74
CA TYR A 66 7.81 10.45 4.10
C TYR A 66 7.61 11.96 4.26
N PHE A 67 6.54 12.35 4.93
CA PHE A 67 6.32 13.73 5.36
C PHE A 67 5.97 13.68 6.84
N GLY A 68 6.99 13.72 7.70
CA GLY A 68 6.86 13.47 9.13
C GLY A 68 6.31 12.06 9.43
N ASN A 69 5.35 11.94 10.36
CA ASN A 69 4.68 10.66 10.70
C ASN A 69 3.64 10.19 9.66
N SER A 70 3.54 10.87 8.51
CA SER A 70 2.54 10.58 7.47
C SER A 70 3.19 10.14 6.17
N PHE A 71 2.69 9.03 5.63
CA PHE A 71 3.08 8.52 4.31
C PHE A 71 2.47 9.40 3.22
N VAL A 72 3.31 10.09 2.46
CA VAL A 72 2.88 10.86 1.29
C VAL A 72 3.34 10.11 0.05
N PHE A 73 2.39 9.39 -0.54
CA PHE A 73 2.58 8.76 -1.84
C PHE A 73 2.81 9.88 -2.88
N ILE A 74 3.98 9.96 -3.53
CA ILE A 74 4.11 10.83 -4.71
C ILE A 74 3.34 10.18 -5.82
N TRP A 75 2.43 10.97 -6.39
CA TRP A 75 1.59 10.54 -7.48
C TRP A 75 2.22 10.90 -8.84
N ILE A 76 2.85 9.94 -9.55
CA ILE A 76 3.16 10.14 -10.97
C ILE A 76 1.87 10.04 -11.78
N ARG A 77 1.56 11.10 -12.54
CA ARG A 77 0.35 11.22 -13.35
C ARG A 77 0.48 10.41 -14.64
N GLU A 78 -0.18 9.25 -14.72
CA GLU A 78 -0.49 8.62 -16.01
C GLU A 78 -2.00 8.36 -16.15
N ARG A 79 -2.56 8.58 -17.34
CA ARG A 79 -4.00 8.40 -17.56
C ARG A 79 -4.35 6.92 -17.72
N PHE A 80 -5.07 6.35 -16.77
CA PHE A 80 -5.70 5.04 -16.95
C PHE A 80 -7.21 5.14 -16.68
N ALA A 81 -8.02 4.22 -17.16
CA ALA A 81 -9.44 4.17 -16.80
C ALA A 81 -9.61 3.03 -15.78
N ALA A 82 -9.84 3.37 -14.51
CA ALA A 82 -10.15 2.41 -13.47
C ALA A 82 -11.31 2.90 -12.60
N VAL A 83 -12.05 1.96 -12.00
CA VAL A 83 -13.00 2.26 -10.94
C VAL A 83 -12.25 2.23 -9.61
N ILE A 84 -12.44 3.29 -8.81
CA ILE A 84 -11.94 3.36 -7.45
C ILE A 84 -13.07 2.88 -6.54
N MET A 85 -12.82 1.83 -5.76
CA MET A 85 -13.77 1.34 -4.77
C MET A 85 -13.13 1.34 -3.39
N ARG A 86 -13.87 1.71 -2.36
CA ARG A 86 -13.36 1.74 -0.98
C ARG A 86 -14.26 0.94 -0.04
N ILE A 87 -13.65 0.21 0.88
CA ILE A 87 -14.33 -0.45 1.99
C ILE A 87 -13.71 -0.03 3.32
N ARG A 88 -14.51 -0.06 4.39
CA ARG A 88 -14.09 0.38 5.73
C ARG A 88 -13.33 -0.68 6.51
N GLU A 89 -13.62 -1.96 6.26
CA GLU A 89 -13.05 -3.06 7.03
C GLU A 89 -12.68 -4.26 6.14
N PRO A 90 -11.40 -4.55 5.94
CA PRO A 90 -10.24 -3.71 6.27
C PRO A 90 -10.25 -2.38 5.51
N LYS A 91 -9.84 -1.26 6.13
CA LYS A 91 -9.84 0.07 5.50
C LYS A 91 -8.88 0.07 4.31
N THR A 92 -9.42 -0.08 3.11
CA THR A 92 -8.62 -0.31 1.90
C THR A 92 -9.25 0.40 0.72
N THR A 93 -8.47 0.53 -0.35
CA THR A 93 -8.92 1.03 -1.65
C THR A 93 -8.56 0.02 -2.73
N ALA A 94 -9.48 -0.24 -3.64
CA ALA A 94 -9.25 -1.03 -4.83
C ALA A 94 -9.29 -0.15 -6.09
N LEU A 95 -8.37 -0.41 -7.01
CA LEU A 95 -8.40 0.08 -8.38
C LEU A 95 -8.76 -1.09 -9.29
N ILE A 96 -9.90 -1.00 -9.98
CA ILE A 96 -10.44 -2.07 -10.81
C ILE A 96 -10.39 -1.64 -12.27
N PHE A 97 -9.72 -2.43 -13.10
CA PHE A 97 -9.50 -2.13 -14.51
C PHE A 97 -10.47 -2.91 -15.41
N ALA A 98 -10.79 -2.38 -16.59
CA ALA A 98 -11.69 -3.03 -17.55
C ALA A 98 -11.20 -4.43 -18.00
N SER A 99 -9.89 -4.69 -17.85
CA SER A 99 -9.27 -5.99 -18.13
C SER A 99 -9.64 -7.09 -17.12
N GLY A 100 -10.21 -6.74 -15.97
CA GLY A 100 -10.40 -7.66 -14.84
C GLY A 100 -9.22 -7.67 -13.86
N LYS A 101 -8.13 -6.96 -14.16
CA LYS A 101 -7.05 -6.76 -13.18
C LYS A 101 -7.56 -5.85 -12.07
N MET A 102 -7.20 -6.15 -10.82
CA MET A 102 -7.51 -5.33 -9.66
C MET A 102 -6.27 -5.14 -8.79
N VAL A 103 -6.05 -3.91 -8.34
CA VAL A 103 -5.01 -3.55 -7.35
C VAL A 103 -5.72 -3.23 -6.04
N CYS A 104 -5.21 -3.72 -4.91
CA CYS A 104 -5.72 -3.43 -3.57
C CYS A 104 -4.61 -2.81 -2.71
N THR A 105 -4.91 -1.68 -2.04
CA THR A 105 -3.95 -0.94 -1.19
C THR A 105 -4.59 -0.52 0.14
N GLY A 106 -3.75 -0.19 1.13
CA GLY A 106 -4.16 0.33 2.43
C GLY A 106 -4.22 -0.70 3.57
N ALA A 107 -3.96 -1.98 3.27
CA ALA A 107 -3.94 -3.04 4.27
C ALA A 107 -2.63 -2.99 5.09
N LYS A 108 -2.70 -3.33 6.39
CA LYS A 108 -1.53 -3.39 7.28
C LYS A 108 -0.96 -4.81 7.48
N SER A 109 -1.61 -5.82 6.90
CA SER A 109 -1.11 -7.20 6.90
C SER A 109 -1.52 -7.93 5.63
N GLU A 110 -0.75 -8.94 5.24
CA GLU A 110 -0.99 -9.68 4.01
C GLU A 110 -2.36 -10.37 4.03
N GLN A 111 -2.73 -10.88 5.21
CA GLN A 111 -4.04 -11.49 5.47
C GLN A 111 -5.17 -10.47 5.27
N GLN A 112 -5.03 -9.25 5.80
CA GLN A 112 -6.00 -8.18 5.58
C GLN A 112 -6.08 -7.79 4.11
N SER A 113 -4.95 -7.72 3.40
CA SER A 113 -4.90 -7.42 1.97
C SER A 113 -5.66 -8.46 1.16
N LYS A 114 -5.43 -9.75 1.44
CA LYS A 114 -6.13 -10.87 0.80
C LYS A 114 -7.63 -10.87 1.10
N LEU A 115 -8.01 -10.63 2.36
CA LEU A 115 -9.41 -10.53 2.78
C LEU A 115 -10.12 -9.37 2.05
N ALA A 116 -9.51 -8.19 2.00
CA ALA A 116 -10.05 -7.03 1.32
C ALA A 116 -10.22 -7.30 -0.19
N ALA A 117 -9.20 -7.84 -0.85
CA ALA A 117 -9.28 -8.22 -2.26
C ALA A 117 -10.43 -9.21 -2.54
N ARG A 118 -10.66 -10.19 -1.65
CA ARG A 118 -11.80 -11.12 -1.76
C ARG A 118 -13.15 -10.41 -1.58
N LYS A 119 -13.24 -9.45 -0.65
CA LYS A 119 -14.46 -8.63 -0.46
C LYS A 119 -14.77 -7.83 -1.72
N TYR A 120 -13.78 -7.22 -2.36
CA TYR A 120 -13.96 -6.51 -3.63
C TYR A 120 -14.41 -7.44 -4.75
N ALA A 121 -13.76 -8.60 -4.93
CA ALA A 121 -14.18 -9.60 -5.91
C ALA A 121 -15.65 -10.03 -5.68
N ARG A 122 -16.07 -10.21 -4.42
CA ARG A 122 -17.45 -10.55 -4.07
C ARG A 122 -18.44 -9.43 -4.39
N ILE A 123 -18.06 -8.16 -4.22
CA ILE A 123 -18.90 -7.02 -4.65
C ILE A 123 -19.11 -7.08 -6.16
N ILE A 124 -18.06 -7.30 -6.93
CA ILE A 124 -18.14 -7.40 -8.39
C ILE A 124 -19.02 -8.57 -8.84
N GLN A 125 -18.94 -9.72 -8.16
CA GLN A 125 -19.87 -10.83 -8.38
C GLN A 125 -21.34 -10.46 -8.11
N LYS A 126 -21.61 -9.71 -7.04
CA LYS A 126 -22.98 -9.26 -6.70
C LYS A 126 -23.54 -8.25 -7.70
N LEU A 127 -22.69 -7.56 -8.45
CA LEU A 127 -23.09 -6.68 -9.56
C LEU A 127 -23.37 -7.46 -10.86
N GLY A 128 -23.29 -8.80 -10.84
CA GLY A 128 -23.63 -9.65 -11.99
C GLY A 128 -22.45 -10.03 -12.88
N PHE A 129 -21.22 -9.64 -12.54
CA PHE A 129 -20.03 -10.03 -13.31
C PHE A 129 -19.51 -11.41 -12.86
N PRO A 130 -19.09 -12.30 -13.79
CA PRO A 130 -18.57 -13.63 -13.47
C PRO A 130 -17.12 -13.59 -12.95
N ALA A 131 -16.85 -12.73 -11.96
CA ALA A 131 -15.52 -12.51 -11.43
C ALA A 131 -15.01 -13.72 -10.63
N LYS A 132 -13.75 -14.09 -10.86
CA LYS A 132 -13.01 -15.10 -10.11
C LYS A 132 -11.94 -14.45 -9.25
N PHE A 133 -11.25 -15.26 -8.44
CA PHE A 133 -10.14 -14.78 -7.61
C PHE A 133 -8.89 -15.58 -7.98
N LYS A 134 -8.16 -15.12 -9.01
CA LYS A 134 -6.95 -15.77 -9.52
C LYS A 134 -5.72 -14.90 -9.31
N ASP A 135 -4.56 -15.54 -9.23
CA ASP A 135 -3.24 -14.88 -9.25
C ASP A 135 -3.10 -13.76 -8.21
N PHE A 136 -3.60 -14.00 -7.00
CA PHE A 136 -3.38 -13.07 -5.89
C PHE A 136 -1.89 -13.01 -5.55
N LYS A 137 -1.31 -11.82 -5.61
CA LYS A 137 0.11 -11.60 -5.35
C LYS A 137 0.33 -10.31 -4.58
N ILE A 138 1.19 -10.35 -3.58
CA ILE A 138 1.73 -9.14 -2.93
C ILE A 138 2.75 -8.51 -3.87
N GLN A 139 2.53 -7.24 -4.22
CA GLN A 139 3.39 -6.47 -5.12
C GLN A 139 4.38 -5.60 -4.37
N ASN A 140 3.96 -5.03 -3.24
CA ASN A 140 4.81 -4.17 -2.44
C ASN A 140 4.39 -4.19 -0.97
N ILE A 141 5.37 -4.01 -0.09
CA ILE A 141 5.20 -3.88 1.35
C ILE A 141 5.97 -2.63 1.79
N VAL A 142 5.29 -1.74 2.52
CA VAL A 142 5.90 -0.56 3.14
C VAL A 142 5.96 -0.78 4.63
N GLY A 143 7.16 -0.69 5.21
CA GLY A 143 7.39 -0.74 6.64
C GLY A 143 8.03 0.55 7.14
N SER A 144 7.84 0.87 8.42
CA SER A 144 8.54 1.96 9.10
C SER A 144 9.04 1.52 10.48
N CYS A 145 10.14 2.12 10.91
CA CYS A 145 10.69 1.94 12.25
C CYS A 145 11.28 3.25 12.77
N ASP A 146 11.46 3.33 14.08
CA ASP A 146 12.09 4.46 14.76
C ASP A 146 13.22 3.91 15.63
N VAL A 147 14.44 4.36 15.35
CA VAL A 147 15.67 3.90 16.03
C VAL A 147 15.92 4.63 17.36
N LYS A 148 15.12 5.64 17.71
CA LYS A 148 15.16 6.38 18.99
C LYS A 148 16.44 7.18 19.26
N PHE A 149 17.26 7.43 18.24
CA PHE A 149 18.40 8.34 18.32
C PHE A 149 18.62 9.08 16.98
N PRO A 150 19.20 10.30 17.00
CA PRO A 150 19.46 11.05 15.77
C PRO A 150 20.58 10.39 14.94
N ILE A 151 20.42 10.37 13.62
CA ILE A 151 21.42 9.87 12.67
C ILE A 151 22.02 11.05 11.90
N ARG A 152 23.36 11.12 11.81
CA ARG A 152 24.05 12.11 10.98
C ARG A 152 24.06 11.67 9.51
N LEU A 153 23.04 12.11 8.77
CA LEU A 153 22.79 11.72 7.37
C LEU A 153 23.95 12.06 6.41
N GLU A 154 24.60 13.21 6.58
CA GLU A 154 25.73 13.62 5.73
C GLU A 154 26.90 12.63 5.78
N GLY A 155 27.25 12.17 6.99
CA GLY A 155 28.35 11.24 7.19
C GLY A 155 28.04 9.87 6.59
N LEU A 156 26.81 9.40 6.79
CA LEU A 156 26.35 8.14 6.23
C LEU A 156 26.35 8.18 4.69
N ALA A 157 25.89 9.29 4.10
CA ALA A 157 25.85 9.45 2.66
C ALA A 157 27.25 9.56 2.03
N TYR A 158 28.18 10.22 2.73
CA TYR A 158 29.58 10.27 2.30
C TYR A 158 30.22 8.89 2.32
N SER A 159 30.04 8.13 3.41
CA SER A 159 30.62 6.79 3.57
C SER A 159 29.97 5.73 2.68
N HIS A 160 28.69 5.88 2.32
CA HIS A 160 27.91 4.91 1.54
C HIS A 160 27.40 5.50 0.21
N GLY A 161 28.15 6.41 -0.41
CA GLY A 161 27.73 7.15 -1.62
C GLY A 161 27.27 6.28 -2.80
N ALA A 162 27.78 5.05 -2.91
CA ALA A 162 27.35 4.09 -3.94
C ALA A 162 25.89 3.62 -3.76
N PHE A 163 25.36 3.67 -2.53
CA PHE A 163 24.03 3.17 -2.15
C PHE A 163 23.11 4.28 -1.62
N SER A 164 23.62 5.49 -1.47
CA SER A 164 22.90 6.62 -0.87
C SER A 164 22.78 7.77 -1.84
N SER A 165 21.57 8.27 -2.02
CA SER A 165 21.33 9.55 -2.69
C SER A 165 20.68 10.53 -1.71
N VAL A 166 21.36 11.65 -1.47
CA VAL A 166 20.83 12.76 -0.66
C VAL A 166 20.27 13.80 -1.61
N SER A 167 18.95 13.93 -1.62
CA SER A 167 18.25 14.94 -2.43
C SER A 167 17.96 16.15 -1.56
N ILE A 168 18.86 17.13 -1.55
CA ILE A 168 18.77 18.32 -0.67
C ILE A 168 17.56 19.21 -1.03
N LEU A 169 17.02 19.11 -2.25
CA LEU A 169 16.04 20.06 -2.77
C LEU A 169 14.58 19.80 -2.38
N THR A 170 14.25 18.66 -1.77
CA THR A 170 12.83 18.33 -1.56
C THR A 170 12.43 18.27 -0.09
N PHE A 171 13.07 17.48 0.79
CA PHE A 171 12.54 17.30 2.16
C PHE A 171 13.56 16.95 3.28
N GLY A 172 14.87 17.06 3.06
CA GLY A 172 15.87 16.78 4.11
C GLY A 172 15.99 15.30 4.52
N GLU A 173 15.47 14.39 3.70
CA GLU A 173 15.57 12.94 3.89
C GLU A 173 16.69 12.35 3.03
N THR A 174 17.31 11.24 3.46
CA THR A 174 18.26 10.48 2.64
C THR A 174 17.60 9.23 2.09
N LEU A 175 17.71 9.01 0.78
CA LEU A 175 17.26 7.78 0.13
C LEU A 175 18.41 6.79 0.08
N TYR A 176 18.25 5.64 0.73
CA TYR A 176 19.17 4.50 0.59
C TYR A 176 18.56 3.48 -0.35
N ARG A 177 19.31 3.12 -1.39
CA ARG A 177 19.01 2.00 -2.28
C ARG A 177 19.92 0.84 -1.89
N LEU A 178 19.32 -0.19 -1.31
CA LEU A 178 20.01 -1.45 -1.05
C LEU A 178 19.91 -2.29 -2.32
N ASP A 179 21.05 -2.51 -2.99
CA ASP A 179 21.14 -3.51 -4.05
C ASP A 179 21.39 -4.87 -3.39
N ALA A 180 20.58 -5.87 -3.74
CA ALA A 180 20.62 -7.24 -3.22
C ALA A 180 21.14 -8.21 -4.27
#